data_AF-A0A521N6L8-F1
#
_entry.id   AF-A0A521N6L8-F1
#
_cell.length_a   1.000
_cell.length_b   1.000
_cell.length_c   1.000
_cell.angle_alpha   90.00
_cell.angle_beta   90.00
_cell.angle_gamma   90.00
#
_symmetry.space_group_name_H-M   'P 1'
#
loop_
_entity.id
_entity.type
_entity.pdbx_description
1 polymer ?
#
loop_
_entity_poly.entity_id
_entity_poly.type
_entity_poly.pdbx_seq_one_letter_code
_entity_poly.pdbx_strand_id
1 'polypeptide(L)' 'MGKWAYANQATMKYSRPGKPADNPFVGSFNDSFRDECLNAHWF' A
#
# COMPACT_ATOMS: atom_id res chain seq x y z
N MET A 1 15.03 0.40 4.54
CA MET A 1 14.13 -0.78 4.45
C MET A 1 14.90 -2.11 4.38
N GLY A 2 15.83 -2.31 3.45
CA GLY A 2 16.54 -3.61 3.30
C GLY A 2 17.25 -4.14 4.56
N LYS A 3 17.94 -3.28 5.33
CA LYS A 3 18.60 -3.68 6.59
C LYS A 3 17.62 -4.20 7.65
N TRP A 4 16.46 -3.55 7.78
CA TRP A 4 15.42 -3.97 8.73
C TRP A 4 14.77 -5.28 8.27
N ALA A 5 14.44 -5.41 6.99
CA ALA A 5 13.85 -6.63 6.44
C ALA A 5 14.80 -7.83 6.60
N TYR A 6 16.11 -7.64 6.37
CA TYR A 6 17.11 -8.68 6.61
C TYR A 6 17.17 -9.10 8.08
N ALA A 7 17.24 -8.12 8.99
CA ALA A 7 17.28 -8.39 10.43
C ALA A 7 16.04 -9.12 10.96
N ASN A 8 14.87 -8.88 10.33
CA ASN A 8 13.59 -9.48 10.74
C ASN A 8 13.18 -10.67 9.86
N GLN A 9 14.06 -11.15 8.98
CA GLN A 9 13.77 -12.23 8.02
C GLN A 9 12.49 -11.99 7.19
N ALA A 10 12.16 -10.72 6.95
CA ALA A 10 10.96 -10.33 6.24
C ALA A 10 11.18 -10.43 4.73
N THR A 11 10.31 -11.18 4.04
CA THR A 11 10.34 -11.27 2.58
C THR A 11 9.69 -10.03 1.97
N MET A 12 10.44 -9.29 1.14
CA MET A 12 9.91 -8.14 0.41
C MET A 12 9.45 -8.59 -0.99
N LYS A 13 8.16 -8.40 -1.29
CA LYS A 13 7.60 -8.60 -2.63
C LYS A 13 7.20 -7.25 -3.21
N TYR A 14 7.63 -6.98 -4.44
CA TYR A 14 7.34 -5.74 -5.14
C TYR A 14 6.33 -5.98 -6.27
N SER A 15 5.42 -5.04 -6.47
CA SER A 15 4.58 -5.00 -7.67
C SER A 15 5.43 -4.72 -8.90
N ARG A 16 4.98 -5.19 -10.07
CA ARG A 16 5.67 -4.87 -11.31
C ARG A 16 5.49 -3.37 -11.64
N PRO A 17 6.54 -2.70 -12.13
CA PRO A 17 6.43 -1.34 -12.62
C PRO A 17 5.32 -1.24 -13.68
N GLY A 18 4.48 -0.22 -13.59
CA GLY A 18 3.39 0.01 -14.54
C GLY A 18 2.19 -0.93 -14.41
N LYS A 19 2.16 -1.84 -13.42
CA LYS A 19 1.01 -2.73 -13.18
C LYS A 19 0.40 -2.50 -11.79
N PRO A 20 -0.45 -1.48 -11.63
CA PRO A 20 -1.08 -1.16 -10.34
C PRO A 20 -2.00 -2.27 -9.83
N ALA A 21 -2.48 -3.14 -10.72
CA ALA A 21 -3.34 -4.27 -10.39
C ALA A 21 -2.62 -5.45 -9.70
N ASP A 22 -1.30 -5.38 -9.45
CA ASP A 22 -0.58 -6.43 -8.72
C ASP A 22 -0.88 -6.42 -7.20
N ASN A 23 -1.50 -5.37 -6.68
CA ASN A 23 -1.92 -5.27 -5.28
C ASN A 23 -3.31 -4.60 -5.11
N PRO A 24 -4.35 -5.16 -5.74
CA PRO A 24 -5.64 -4.47 -5.90
C PRO A 24 -6.35 -4.26 -4.57
N PHE A 25 -6.21 -5.20 -3.63
CA PHE A 25 -6.86 -5.12 -2.32
C PHE A 25 -6.34 -3.95 -1.46
N VAL A 26 -5.02 -3.77 -1.39
CA VAL A 26 -4.43 -2.65 -0.64
C VAL A 26 -4.72 -1.32 -1.32
N GLY A 27 -4.77 -1.30 -2.66
CA GLY A 27 -5.22 -0.14 -3.42
C GLY A 27 -6.64 0.26 -3.03
N SER A 28 -7.60 -0.66 -3.17
CA SER A 28 -9.01 -0.40 -2.81
C SER A 28 -9.18 -0.03 -1.35
N PHE A 29 -8.45 -0.68 -0.43
CA PHE A 29 -8.50 -0.33 0.99
C PHE A 29 -8.03 1.11 1.24
N ASN A 30 -6.91 1.51 0.64
CA ASN A 30 -6.40 2.86 0.79
C ASN A 30 -7.33 3.91 0.19
N ASP A 31 -7.97 3.61 -0.96
CA ASP A 31 -8.92 4.50 -1.59
C ASP A 31 -10.17 4.69 -0.72
N SER A 32 -10.80 3.60 -0.25
CA SER A 32 -11.96 3.67 0.66
C SER A 32 -11.62 4.36 1.97
N PHE A 33 -10.47 4.03 2.58
CA PHE A 33 -10.05 4.68 3.83
C PHE A 33 -9.84 6.19 3.64
N ARG A 34 -9.27 6.61 2.50
CA ARG A 34 -9.14 8.03 2.19
C ARG A 34 -10.49 8.71 2.04
N ASP A 35 -11.42 8.09 1.30
CA ASP A 35 -12.75 8.65 1.08
C ASP A 35 -13.53 8.80 2.39
N GLU A 36 -13.53 7.76 3.23
CA GLU A 36 -14.32 7.72 4.46
C GLU A 36 -13.71 8.55 5.60
N CYS A 37 -12.38 8.51 5.76
CA CYS A 37 -11.73 9.02 6.98
C CYS A 37 -10.91 10.29 6.76
N LEU A 38 -10.34 10.48 5.56
CA LEU A 38 -9.40 11.58 5.30
C LEU A 38 -10.00 12.69 4.45
N ASN A 39 -10.97 12.36 3.58
CA ASN A 39 -11.71 13.30 2.74
C ASN A 39 -13.05 13.73 3.36
N ALA A 40 -13.39 13.25 4.56
CA ALA A 40 -14.63 13.59 5.26
C ALA A 40 -14.80 15.11 5.53
N HIS A 41 -13.69 15.86 5.54
CA HIS A 41 -13.70 17.31 5.40
C HIS A 41 -13.16 17.66 4.01
N TRP A 42 -14.04 17.73 3.02
CA TRP A 42 -13.78 18.61 1.89
C TRP A 42 -13.69 20.04 2.44
N PHE A 43 -12.59 20.73 2.16
CA PHE A 43 -12.46 22.17 2.42
C PHE A 43 -13.56 22.95 1.70
#